data_AF-A0A5E4CWU3-F1
#
_entry.id   AF-A0A5E4CWU3-F1
#
_cell.length_a   1.000
_cell.length_b   1.000
_cell.length_c   1.000
_cell.angle_alpha   90.00
_cell.angle_beta   90.00
_cell.angle_gamma   90.00
#
_symmetry.space_group_name_H-M   'P 1'
#
loop_
_entity.id
_entity.type
_entity.pdbx_description
1 polymer ?
#
loop_
_entity_poly.entity_id
_entity_poly.type
_entity_poly.pdbx_seq_one_letter_code
_entity_poly.pdbx_strand_id
1 'polypeptide(L)'
;QVSASLPPPPPGRPEVVVELIESRLFCRCAFDVSPTNSSVGFLIAWSRLSSQEIKEELKQETTVQAFSLLELDGINLRLGDR
;
A
#
# COMPACT_ATOMS: atom_id res chain seq x y z
N GLN A 1 -11.79 -34.80 -11.68
CA GLN A 1 -12.01 -34.30 -10.31
C GLN A 1 -11.17 -33.03 -10.16
N VAL A 2 -11.78 -31.85 -10.26
CA VAL A 2 -11.06 -30.59 -10.09
C VAL A 2 -10.87 -30.41 -8.59
N SER A 3 -9.65 -30.63 -8.09
CA SER A 3 -9.33 -30.35 -6.70
C SER A 3 -9.43 -28.84 -6.52
N ALA A 4 -10.45 -28.37 -5.81
CA ALA A 4 -10.55 -26.96 -5.45
C ALA A 4 -9.35 -26.63 -4.55
N SER A 5 -8.43 -25.80 -5.04
CA SER A 5 -7.34 -25.29 -4.21
C SER A 5 -7.95 -24.34 -3.18
N LEU A 6 -7.55 -24.49 -1.92
CA LEU A 6 -7.94 -23.56 -0.86
C LEU A 6 -7.42 -22.17 -1.23
N PRO A 7 -8.19 -21.09 -0.98
CA PRO A 7 -7.71 -19.74 -1.19
C PRO A 7 -6.46 -19.51 -0.33
N PRO A 8 -5.50 -18.70 -0.81
CA PRO A 8 -4.34 -18.36 -0.01
C PRO A 8 -4.76 -17.66 1.29
N PRO A 9 -3.96 -17.82 2.36
CA PRO A 9 -4.20 -17.06 3.59
C PRO A 9 -4.19 -15.56 3.26
N PRO A 10 -5.02 -14.75 3.95
CA PRO A 10 -5.01 -13.31 3.77
C PRO A 10 -3.62 -12.76 4.12
N PRO A 11 -3.15 -11.72 3.41
CA PRO A 11 -1.90 -11.05 3.75
C PRO A 11 -1.96 -10.47 5.17
N GLY A 12 -0.80 -10.36 5.82
CA GLY A 12 -0.68 -9.71 7.13
C GLY A 12 -1.10 -8.24 7.12
N ARG A 13 -1.11 -7.60 8.30
CA ARG A 13 -1.35 -6.15 8.40
C ARG A 13 -0.28 -5.40 7.58
N PRO A 14 -0.65 -4.44 6.71
CA PRO A 14 0.34 -3.66 5.99
C PRO A 14 1.13 -2.77 6.95
N GLU A 15 2.44 -2.77 6.80
CA GLU A 15 3.34 -1.84 7.48
C GLU A 15 3.63 -0.65 6.56
N VAL A 16 3.64 0.55 7.12
CA VAL A 16 3.95 1.78 6.38
C VAL A 16 5.23 2.38 6.93
N VAL A 17 6.24 2.54 6.07
CA VAL A 17 7.54 3.11 6.39
C VAL A 17 7.88 4.22 5.40
N VAL A 18 8.75 5.15 5.80
CA VAL A 18 9.31 6.16 4.89
C VAL A 18 10.63 5.63 4.34
N GLU A 19 10.78 5.62 3.02
CA GLU A 19 11.98 5.20 2.31
C GLU A 19 12.52 6.34 1.42
N LEU A 20 13.84 6.50 1.41
CA LEU A 20 14.53 7.33 0.43
C LEU A 20 14.94 6.43 -0.74
N ILE A 21 14.31 6.64 -1.90
CA ILE A 21 14.65 5.93 -3.13
C ILE A 21 15.27 6.96 -4.06
N GLU A 22 16.54 6.73 -4.40
CA GLU A 22 17.40 7.69 -5.11
C GLU A 22 17.46 9.03 -4.36
N SER A 23 16.77 10.06 -4.85
CA SER A 23 16.71 11.41 -4.27
C SER A 23 15.30 11.84 -3.89
N ARG A 24 14.37 10.90 -3.74
CA ARG A 24 12.95 11.15 -3.49
C ARG A 24 12.48 10.36 -2.29
N LEU A 25 11.63 10.98 -1.47
CA LEU A 25 11.04 10.34 -0.30
C LEU A 25 9.70 9.69 -0.68
N PHE A 26 9.49 8.47 -0.21
CA PHE A 26 8.26 7.72 -0.42
C PHE A 26 7.73 7.17 0.89
N CYS A 27 6.41 7.16 1.05
CA CYS A 27 5.74 6.23 1.93
C CYS A 27 5.64 4.90 1.19
N ARG A 28 6.22 3.85 1.76
CA ARG A 28 6.03 2.48 1.29
C ARG A 28 5.06 1.77 2.20
N CYS A 29 4.01 1.18 1.64
CA CYS A 29 3.23 0.16 2.35
C CYS A 29 3.68 -1.21 1.87
N ALA A 30 3.84 -2.17 2.77
CA ALA A 30 4.21 -3.54 2.44
C ALA A 30 3.39 -4.53 3.27
N PHE A 31 2.98 -5.63 2.63
CA PHE A 31 2.30 -6.73 3.28
C PHE A 31 3.29 -7.83 3.59
N ASP A 32 3.23 -8.39 4.80
CA ASP A 32 3.87 -9.67 5.07
C ASP A 32 3.11 -10.77 4.33
N VAL A 33 3.76 -11.30 3.29
CA VAL A 33 3.22 -12.35 2.44
C VAL A 33 4.13 -13.57 2.52
N SER A 34 3.55 -14.70 2.90
CA SER A 34 4.27 -15.96 2.79
C SER A 34 4.53 -16.25 1.30
N PRO A 35 5.72 -16.75 0.93
CA PRO A 35 6.01 -17.19 -0.44
C PRO A 35 5.16 -18.42 -0.77
N THR A 36 3.91 -18.19 -1.15
CA THR A 36 2.97 -19.21 -1.61
C THR A 36 2.97 -19.25 -3.12
N ASN A 37 2.82 -20.44 -3.72
CA ASN A 37 2.71 -20.63 -5.18
C ASN A 37 1.41 -20.06 -5.79
N SER A 38 0.68 -19.23 -5.07
CA SER A 38 -0.55 -18.57 -5.49
C SER A 38 -0.30 -17.12 -5.85
N SER A 39 -0.75 -16.70 -7.03
CA SER A 39 -0.77 -15.29 -7.43
C SER A 39 -1.83 -14.54 -6.61
N VAL A 40 -1.40 -13.76 -5.62
CA VAL A 40 -2.29 -12.86 -4.86
C VAL A 40 -2.24 -11.47 -5.49
N GLY A 41 -3.41 -10.87 -5.70
CA GLY A 41 -3.55 -9.48 -6.11
C GLY A 41 -3.97 -8.59 -4.94
N PHE A 42 -3.56 -7.33 -4.98
CA PHE A 42 -3.80 -6.32 -3.95
C PHE A 42 -4.54 -5.14 -4.55
N LEU A 43 -5.53 -4.64 -3.81
CA LEU A 43 -6.14 -3.33 -4.03
C LEU A 43 -5.67 -2.42 -2.90
N ILE A 44 -4.88 -1.40 -3.22
CA ILE A 44 -4.23 -0.53 -2.24
C ILE A 44 -4.74 0.88 -2.43
N ALA A 45 -5.31 1.47 -1.38
CA ALA A 45 -5.74 2.85 -1.35
C ALA A 45 -4.94 3.63 -0.29
N TRP A 46 -4.33 4.72 -0.73
CA TRP A 46 -3.70 5.70 0.13
C TRP A 46 -4.70 6.80 0.44
N SER A 47 -4.81 7.14 1.71
CA SER A 47 -5.62 8.28 2.14
C SER A 47 -4.88 9.02 3.23
N ARG A 48 -5.10 10.33 3.28
CA ARG A 48 -4.73 11.15 4.43
C ARG A 48 -5.97 11.53 5.22
N LEU A 49 -5.75 11.93 6.47
CA LEU A 49 -6.75 12.59 7.27
C LEU A 49 -6.48 14.09 7.16
N SER A 50 -7.45 14.87 6.69
CA SER A 50 -7.33 16.32 6.65
C SER A 50 -7.48 16.92 8.06
N SER A 51 -7.17 18.20 8.21
CA SER A 51 -7.34 18.96 9.46
C SER A 51 -8.79 18.98 9.98
N GLN A 52 -9.75 18.61 9.13
CA GLN A 52 -11.17 18.52 9.48
C GLN A 52 -11.60 17.08 9.81
N GLU A 53 -10.64 16.17 10.02
CA GLU A 53 -10.88 14.74 10.26
C GLU A 53 -11.58 14.05 9.07
N ILE A 54 -11.47 14.63 7.86
CA ILE A 54 -12.02 14.05 6.64
C ILE A 54 -10.96 13.16 6.00
N LYS A 55 -11.33 11.91 5.73
CA LYS A 55 -10.49 10.98 4.98
C LYS A 55 -10.50 11.37 3.49
N GLU A 56 -9.36 11.80 2.98
CA GLU A 56 -9.16 12.18 1.59
C GLU A 56 -8.33 11.11 0.88
N GLU A 57 -8.87 10.52 -0.19
CA GLU A 57 -8.12 9.57 -1.01
C GLU A 57 -7.07 10.30 -1.86
N LEU A 58 -5.85 9.78 -1.85
CA LEU A 58 -4.71 10.33 -2.59
C LEU A 58 -4.38 9.50 -3.82
N LYS A 59 -4.46 8.17 -3.70
CA LYS A 59 -4.10 7.22 -4.74
C LYS A 59 -4.82 5.91 -4.50
N GLN A 60 -5.32 5.27 -5.55
CA GLN A 60 -5.76 3.88 -5.52
C GLN A 60 -5.07 3.10 -6.64
N GLU A 61 -4.62 1.88 -6.35
CA GLU A 61 -4.02 1.01 -7.36
C GLU A 61 -4.36 -0.47 -7.16
N THR A 62 -4.33 -1.21 -8.27
CA THR A 62 -4.43 -2.67 -8.30
C THR A 62 -3.06 -3.22 -8.73
N THR A 63 -2.45 -4.07 -7.91
CA THR A 63 -1.10 -4.59 -8.14
C THR A 63 -0.97 -6.05 -7.70
N VAL A 64 -0.01 -6.77 -8.29
CA VAL A 64 0.41 -8.10 -7.81
C VAL A 64 1.63 -8.02 -6.89
N GLN A 65 2.21 -6.83 -6.74
CA GLN A 65 3.27 -6.59 -5.79
C GLN A 65 2.68 -6.50 -4.39
N ALA A 66 3.33 -7.13 -3.42
CA ALA A 66 2.94 -7.04 -2.01
C ALA A 66 3.34 -5.69 -1.36
N PHE A 67 3.50 -4.64 -2.17
CA PHE A 67 3.83 -3.30 -1.70
C PHE A 67 3.30 -2.23 -2.64
N SER A 68 3.20 -1.00 -2.12
CA SER A 68 2.89 0.23 -2.86
C SER A 68 3.82 1.36 -2.43
N LEU A 69 4.04 2.31 -3.32
CA LEU A 69 4.78 3.55 -3.05
C LEU A 69 3.89 4.77 -3.28
N LEU A 70 4.02 5.77 -2.41
CA LEU A 70 3.44 7.10 -2.57
C LEU A 70 4.51 8.16 -2.29
N GLU A 71 4.81 9.02 -3.27
CA GLU A 71 5.85 10.04 -3.18
C GLU A 71 5.44 11.19 -2.26
N LEU A 72 6.38 11.68 -1.43
CA LEU A 72 6.22 12.91 -0.65
C LEU A 72 6.74 14.09 -1.48
N ASP A 73 5.95 14.49 -2.47
CA ASP A 73 6.29 15.49 -3.48
C ASP A 73 5.85 16.92 -3.12
N GLY A 74 5.06 17.08 -2.06
CA GLY A 74 4.47 18.35 -1.66
C GLY A 74 3.18 18.74 -2.41
N ILE A 75 2.73 17.92 -3.37
CA ILE A 75 1.48 18.09 -4.13
C ILE A 75 0.42 17.14 -3.60
N ASN A 76 0.73 15.84 -3.56
CA ASN A 76 -0.18 14.80 -3.10
C ASN A 76 -0.02 14.54 -1.59
N LEU A 77 1.21 14.67 -1.08
CA LEU A 77 1.54 14.55 0.33
C LEU A 77 2.46 15.68 0.76
N ARG A 78 2.08 16.39 1.83
CA ARG A 78 2.85 17.49 2.42
C ARG A 78 3.18 17.17 3.88
N LEU A 79 4.44 17.36 4.27
CA LEU A 79 4.83 17.32 5.68
C LEU A 79 4.25 18.54 6.39
N GLY A 80 3.51 18.31 7.47
CA GLY A 80 2.89 19.38 8.25
C GLY A 80 1.63 19.96 7.59
N ASP A 81 0.80 19.11 6.96
CA ASP A 81 -0.63 19.43 6.81
C ASP A 81 -1.11 20.03 8.14
N ARG A 82 -1.57 21.29 8.10
CA ARG A 82 -1.80 22.15 9.26
C ARG A 82 -2.92 21.66 10.16
#